data_AF-A0A7X9KKM0-F1
#
_entry.id   AF-A0A7X9KKM0-F1
#
_cell.length_a   1.000
_cell.length_b   1.000
_cell.length_c   1.000
_cell.angle_alpha   90.00
_cell.angle_beta   90.00
_cell.angle_gamma   90.00
#
_symmetry.space_group_name_H-M   'P 1'
#
loop_
_entity.id
_entity.type
_entity.pdbx_description
1 polymer ?
#
loop_
_entity_poly.entity_id
_entity_poly.type
_entity_poly.pdbx_seq_one_letter_code
_entity_poly.pdbx_strand_id
1 'polypeptide(L)'
;GAAPFHTWMPSAEEMDWQSEKYPDSFDEYYRPRFEHWAEQEAAGNRFYNGTLPMLCQVCQIPMLFTEPGDPTRICYRESEHKGETYHTCSDGCKNIFDYEPEKYVQAWLPVQQIYQGNCFGPDADPTAADFNPLLEVIKWYRMNVGVDNSPYEGSRDQQNFQAWKQQTTSNAPAGGSPAGA
;
A
#
# COMPACT_ATOMS: atom_id res chain seq x y z
N GLY A 1 -0.32 -5.46 7.40
CA GLY A 1 0.36 -4.87 6.22
C GLY A 1 1.65 -4.16 6.63
N ALA A 2 2.56 -3.85 5.72
CA ALA A 2 3.85 -3.20 6.03
C ALA A 2 3.81 -1.65 6.00
N ALA A 3 2.62 -1.05 6.10
CA ALA A 3 2.40 0.39 6.05
C ALA A 3 1.78 0.89 7.37
N PRO A 4 2.14 2.12 7.82
CA PRO A 4 1.65 2.71 9.08
C PRO A 4 0.29 3.40 8.90
N PHE A 5 -0.57 2.81 8.08
CA PHE A 5 -1.94 3.25 7.85
C PHE A 5 -2.79 2.06 7.41
N HIS A 6 -4.10 2.23 7.53
CA HIS A 6 -5.08 1.23 7.18
C HIS A 6 -5.51 1.33 5.71
N THR A 7 -5.87 0.19 5.13
CA THR A 7 -6.54 0.11 3.83
C THR A 7 -7.83 -0.70 3.94
N TRP A 8 -8.80 -0.40 3.08
CA TRP A 8 -10.12 -1.01 3.07
C TRP A 8 -10.59 -1.26 1.64
N MET A 9 -11.61 -2.09 1.48
CA MET A 9 -12.34 -2.18 0.22
C MET A 9 -13.30 -0.99 0.12
N PRO A 10 -13.37 -0.31 -1.04
CA PRO A 10 -14.32 0.78 -1.24
C PRO A 10 -15.76 0.25 -1.14
N SER A 11 -16.66 1.09 -0.63
CA SER A 11 -18.09 0.84 -0.64
C SER A 11 -18.66 0.84 -2.06
N ALA A 12 -19.87 0.31 -2.25
CA ALA A 12 -20.57 0.34 -3.54
C ALA A 12 -20.74 1.78 -4.05
N GLU A 13 -21.12 2.72 -3.18
CA GLU A 13 -21.25 4.14 -3.54
C GLU A 13 -19.92 4.76 -4.01
N GLU A 14 -18.81 4.46 -3.33
CA GLU A 14 -17.48 4.92 -3.75
C GLU A 14 -17.03 4.28 -5.05
N MET A 15 -17.38 3.02 -5.30
CA MET A 15 -17.11 2.36 -6.59
C MET A 15 -17.96 2.96 -7.71
N ASP A 16 -19.23 3.28 -7.45
CA ASP A 16 -20.11 3.93 -8.43
C ASP A 16 -19.62 5.34 -8.78
N TRP A 17 -19.15 6.09 -7.77
CA TRP A 17 -18.46 7.36 -8.00
C TRP A 17 -17.18 7.17 -8.85
N GLN A 18 -16.39 6.12 -8.60
CA GLN A 18 -15.21 5.83 -9.43
C GLN A 18 -15.58 5.47 -10.87
N SER A 19 -16.67 4.73 -11.12
CA SER A 19 -17.18 4.50 -12.48
C SER A 19 -17.55 5.81 -13.18
N GLU A 20 -18.19 6.74 -12.46
CA GLU A 20 -18.52 8.07 -13.01
C GLU A 20 -17.25 8.88 -13.35
N LYS A 21 -16.22 8.82 -12.51
CA LYS A 21 -14.98 9.60 -12.70
C LYS A 21 -13.99 8.98 -13.68
N TYR A 22 -14.05 7.67 -13.87
CA TYR A 22 -13.13 6.91 -14.70
C TYR A 22 -13.91 5.97 -15.64
N PRO A 23 -14.80 6.52 -16.50
CA PRO A 23 -15.76 5.74 -17.27
C PRO A 23 -15.12 4.78 -18.27
N ASP A 24 -13.91 5.10 -18.73
CA ASP A 24 -13.19 4.30 -19.74
C ASP A 24 -12.19 3.30 -19.13
N SER A 25 -12.19 3.11 -17.80
CA SER A 25 -11.17 2.25 -17.17
C SER A 25 -11.58 1.57 -15.87
N PHE A 26 -12.36 2.21 -15.00
CA PHE A 26 -12.60 1.67 -13.66
C PHE A 26 -13.34 0.34 -13.71
N ASP A 27 -14.45 0.28 -14.44
CA ASP A 27 -15.28 -0.92 -14.54
C ASP A 27 -14.58 -2.06 -15.27
N GLU A 28 -13.72 -1.76 -16.25
CA GLU A 28 -13.01 -2.78 -17.01
C GLU A 28 -11.84 -3.39 -16.22
N TYR A 29 -11.03 -2.57 -15.55
CA TYR A 29 -9.74 -3.03 -15.01
C TYR A 29 -9.66 -3.09 -13.48
N TYR A 30 -10.45 -2.29 -12.76
CA TYR A 30 -10.27 -2.09 -11.31
C TYR A 30 -11.44 -2.61 -10.47
N ARG A 31 -12.70 -2.31 -10.84
CA ARG A 31 -13.90 -2.80 -10.15
C ARG A 31 -13.87 -4.32 -9.97
N PRO A 32 -13.56 -5.15 -10.98
CA PRO A 32 -13.52 -6.61 -10.80
C PRO A 32 -12.48 -7.06 -9.76
N ARG A 33 -11.40 -6.28 -9.55
CA ARG A 33 -10.40 -6.58 -8.53
C ARG A 33 -10.95 -6.33 -7.13
N PHE A 34 -11.63 -5.20 -6.93
CA PHE A 34 -12.24 -4.87 -5.63
C PHE A 34 -13.36 -5.85 -5.29
N GLU A 35 -14.21 -6.20 -6.25
CA GLU A 35 -15.27 -7.20 -6.07
C GLU A 35 -14.68 -8.56 -5.69
N HIS A 36 -13.68 -9.05 -6.43
CA HIS A 36 -12.99 -10.29 -6.10
C HIS A 36 -12.41 -10.29 -4.68
N TRP A 37 -11.68 -9.24 -4.30
CA TRP A 37 -11.05 -9.19 -2.98
C TRP A 37 -12.05 -8.97 -1.84
N ALA A 38 -13.16 -8.28 -2.08
CA ALA A 38 -14.26 -8.19 -1.13
C ALA A 38 -14.91 -9.56 -0.89
N GLU A 39 -15.13 -10.36 -1.95
CA GLU A 39 -15.63 -11.73 -1.82
C GLU A 39 -14.65 -12.63 -1.05
N GLN A 40 -13.34 -12.55 -1.36
CA GLN A 40 -12.32 -13.30 -0.62
C GLN A 40 -12.28 -12.91 0.85
N GLU A 41 -12.37 -11.62 1.16
CA GLU A 41 -12.40 -11.13 2.54
C GLU A 41 -13.65 -11.62 3.28
N ALA A 42 -14.83 -11.55 2.66
CA ALA A 42 -16.07 -12.08 3.24
C ALA A 42 -16.00 -13.60 3.52
N ALA A 43 -15.23 -14.34 2.73
CA ALA A 43 -14.95 -15.77 2.94
C ALA A 43 -13.85 -16.04 3.99
N GLY A 44 -13.27 -15.01 4.62
CA GLY A 44 -12.18 -15.14 5.60
C GLY A 44 -10.78 -15.27 4.97
N ASN A 45 -10.66 -15.10 3.66
CA ASN A 45 -9.42 -15.25 2.89
C ASN A 45 -8.83 -13.89 2.47
N ARG A 46 -8.85 -12.89 3.36
CA ARG A 46 -8.31 -11.56 3.02
C ARG A 46 -6.87 -11.66 2.52
N PHE A 47 -6.61 -11.09 1.35
CA PHE A 47 -5.33 -11.20 0.69
C PHE A 47 -4.27 -10.30 1.29
N TYR A 48 -3.08 -10.86 1.49
CA TYR A 48 -1.84 -10.15 1.77
C TYR A 48 -0.74 -10.73 0.87
N ASN A 49 -0.02 -9.85 0.16
CA ASN A 49 1.15 -10.28 -0.58
C ASN A 49 2.34 -10.47 0.38
N GLY A 50 2.81 -11.71 0.52
CA GLY A 50 3.94 -12.08 1.37
C GLY A 50 5.32 -11.83 0.75
N THR A 51 5.38 -11.42 -0.53
CA THR A 51 6.63 -11.20 -1.26
C THR A 51 6.91 -9.72 -1.45
N LEU A 52 8.14 -9.28 -1.16
CA LEU A 52 8.56 -7.89 -1.37
C LEU A 52 8.61 -7.53 -2.87
N PRO A 53 8.16 -6.33 -3.27
CA PRO A 53 8.14 -5.93 -4.68
C PRO A 53 9.52 -5.50 -5.19
N MET A 54 9.74 -5.61 -6.51
CA MET A 54 10.83 -4.88 -7.16
C MET A 54 10.54 -3.37 -7.10
N LEU A 55 11.56 -2.58 -6.76
CA LEU A 55 11.47 -1.11 -6.70
C LEU A 55 12.22 -0.47 -7.88
N CYS A 56 11.71 0.67 -8.35
CA CYS A 56 12.40 1.51 -9.32
C CYS A 56 13.66 2.15 -8.71
N GLN A 57 14.78 2.11 -9.43
CA GLN A 57 16.06 2.69 -8.97
C GLN A 57 15.99 4.22 -8.73
N VAL A 58 15.05 4.91 -9.36
CA VAL A 58 14.92 6.37 -9.30
C VAL A 58 13.84 6.80 -8.30
N CYS A 59 12.57 6.49 -8.59
CA CYS A 59 11.46 6.96 -7.75
C CYS A 59 11.20 6.07 -6.52
N GLN A 60 11.81 4.88 -6.45
CA GLN A 60 11.67 3.90 -5.36
C GLN A 60 10.27 3.32 -5.16
N ILE A 61 9.30 3.68 -6.00
CA ILE A 61 7.96 3.08 -6.02
C ILE A 61 8.07 1.64 -6.57
N PRO A 62 7.25 0.70 -6.07
CA PRO A 62 7.10 -0.62 -6.69
C PRO A 62 6.83 -0.55 -8.20
N MET A 63 7.32 -1.54 -8.95
CA MET A 63 7.23 -1.59 -10.42
C MET A 63 5.81 -1.96 -10.91
N LEU A 64 4.83 -1.11 -10.60
CA LEU A 64 3.39 -1.37 -10.81
C LEU A 64 2.74 -0.58 -11.94
N PHE A 65 3.47 0.34 -12.57
CA PHE A 65 2.94 1.17 -13.66
C PHE A 65 2.86 0.38 -14.97
N THR A 66 1.93 0.77 -15.84
CA THR A 66 1.62 0.09 -17.10
C THR A 66 2.01 0.91 -18.31
N GLU A 67 2.09 0.29 -19.49
CA GLU A 67 2.37 0.97 -20.75
C GLU A 67 1.23 1.91 -21.15
N PRO A 68 1.52 3.08 -21.73
CA PRO A 68 0.49 3.93 -22.34
C PRO A 68 -0.27 3.16 -23.43
N GLY A 69 -1.60 3.14 -23.34
CA GLY A 69 -2.47 2.45 -24.30
C GLY A 69 -2.64 0.95 -24.06
N ASP A 70 -1.91 0.35 -23.11
CA ASP A 70 -2.12 -1.04 -22.67
C ASP A 70 -2.03 -1.11 -21.13
N PRO A 71 -3.16 -0.94 -20.42
CA PRO A 71 -3.22 -0.97 -18.96
C PRO A 71 -3.02 -2.38 -18.36
N THR A 72 -2.75 -3.39 -19.19
CA THR A 72 -2.50 -4.77 -18.75
C THR A 72 -1.03 -5.16 -18.78
N ARG A 73 -0.18 -4.33 -19.40
CA ARG A 73 1.26 -4.58 -19.57
C ARG A 73 2.09 -3.64 -18.70
N ILE A 74 2.97 -4.20 -17.86
CA ILE A 74 3.86 -3.42 -16.98
C ILE A 74 4.92 -2.67 -17.80
N CYS A 75 5.11 -1.38 -17.52
CA CYS A 75 6.14 -0.55 -18.17
C CYS A 75 7.49 -0.67 -17.45
N TYR A 76 8.11 -1.83 -17.67
CA TYR A 76 9.44 -2.15 -17.16
C TYR A 76 10.55 -1.69 -18.11
N ARG A 77 11.61 -1.11 -17.57
CA ARG A 77 12.84 -0.75 -18.32
C ARG A 77 14.08 -1.15 -17.53
N GLU A 78 15.15 -1.42 -18.26
CA GLU A 78 16.48 -1.68 -17.71
C GLU A 78 17.47 -0.57 -18.12
N SER A 79 18.45 -0.35 -17.25
CA SER A 79 19.61 0.48 -17.52
C SER A 79 20.86 -0.25 -17.05
N GLU A 80 21.96 -0.11 -17.78
CA GLU A 80 23.25 -0.68 -17.38
C GLU A 80 24.21 0.43 -16.98
N HIS A 81 24.92 0.24 -15.87
CA HIS A 81 26.00 1.14 -15.48
C HIS A 81 27.11 0.34 -14.79
N LYS A 82 28.34 0.42 -15.36
CA LYS A 82 29.54 -0.26 -14.84
C LYS A 82 29.39 -1.78 -14.66
N GLY A 83 28.68 -2.43 -15.59
CA GLY A 83 28.48 -3.88 -15.58
C GLY A 83 27.34 -4.36 -14.66
N GLU A 84 26.65 -3.44 -13.99
CA GLU A 84 25.48 -3.73 -13.16
C GLU A 84 24.19 -3.34 -13.87
N THR A 85 23.13 -4.11 -13.64
CA THR A 85 21.79 -3.87 -14.19
C THR A 85 20.90 -3.17 -13.15
N TYR A 86 20.20 -2.13 -13.58
CA TYR A 86 19.27 -1.36 -12.76
C TYR A 86 17.89 -1.34 -13.41
N HIS A 87 16.83 -1.35 -12.60
CA HIS A 87 15.45 -1.43 -13.06
C HIS A 87 14.70 -0.12 -12.82
N THR A 88 13.97 0.35 -13.81
CA THR A 88 13.23 1.62 -13.76
C THR A 88 11.80 1.46 -14.27
N CYS A 89 10.84 2.12 -13.61
CA CYS A 89 9.41 1.89 -13.81
C CYS A 89 8.78 2.69 -14.96
N SER A 90 9.58 3.35 -15.80
CA SER A 90 9.11 4.11 -16.95
C SER A 90 10.31 4.61 -17.77
N ASP A 91 10.05 5.03 -19.01
CA ASP A 91 11.04 5.76 -19.82
C ASP A 91 11.50 7.05 -19.12
N GLY A 92 10.61 7.73 -18.39
CA GLY A 92 10.97 8.91 -17.61
C GLY A 92 12.01 8.62 -16.53
N CYS A 93 11.79 7.58 -15.71
CA CYS A 93 12.77 7.17 -14.71
C CYS A 93 14.06 6.64 -15.34
N LYS A 94 13.98 5.91 -16.46
CA LYS A 94 15.15 5.47 -17.21
C LYS A 94 16.01 6.65 -17.66
N ASN A 95 15.41 7.63 -18.32
CA ASN A 95 16.14 8.80 -18.82
C ASN A 95 16.83 9.58 -17.70
N ILE A 96 16.18 9.69 -16.53
CA ILE A 96 16.77 10.32 -15.35
C ILE A 96 17.97 9.53 -14.84
N PHE A 97 17.85 8.20 -14.76
CA PHE A 97 18.95 7.33 -14.35
C PHE A 97 20.13 7.42 -15.31
N ASP A 98 19.89 7.28 -16.60
CA ASP A 98 20.93 7.30 -17.63
C ASP A 98 21.67 8.65 -17.69
N TYR A 99 21.01 9.74 -17.28
CA TYR A 99 21.60 11.08 -17.23
C TYR A 99 22.50 11.33 -16.00
N GLU A 100 22.12 10.86 -14.81
CA GLU A 100 22.93 10.99 -13.58
C GLU A 100 23.12 9.63 -12.86
N PRO A 101 23.70 8.60 -13.51
CA PRO A 101 23.73 7.26 -12.94
C PRO A 101 24.54 7.21 -11.64
N GLU A 102 25.65 7.95 -11.56
CA GLU A 102 26.49 8.00 -10.35
C GLU A 102 25.72 8.44 -9.11
N LYS A 103 24.67 9.26 -9.27
CA LYS A 103 23.80 9.70 -8.19
C LYS A 103 22.83 8.59 -7.77
N TYR A 104 22.15 7.98 -8.74
CA TYR A 104 21.06 7.04 -8.44
C TYR A 104 21.54 5.65 -8.04
N VAL A 105 22.76 5.23 -8.41
CA VAL A 105 23.34 3.97 -7.90
C VAL A 105 23.57 3.98 -6.38
N GLN A 106 23.56 5.17 -5.76
CA GLN A 106 23.70 5.32 -4.30
C GLN A 106 22.38 5.18 -3.54
N ALA A 107 21.26 4.95 -4.22
CA ALA A 107 19.94 4.93 -3.60
C ALA A 107 19.82 3.82 -2.54
N TRP A 108 19.35 4.19 -1.35
CA TRP A 108 18.99 3.25 -0.30
C TRP A 108 17.61 2.67 -0.60
N LEU A 109 17.54 1.61 -1.41
CA LEU A 109 16.26 1.00 -1.76
C LEU A 109 15.76 0.07 -0.64
N PRO A 110 14.59 0.33 -0.03
CA PRO A 110 14.16 -0.40 1.17
C PRO A 110 14.12 -1.92 1.02
N VAL A 111 13.64 -2.46 -0.11
CA VAL A 111 13.53 -3.91 -0.32
C VAL A 111 14.91 -4.58 -0.39
N GLN A 112 15.85 -3.99 -1.13
CA GLN A 112 17.22 -4.47 -1.22
C GLN A 112 17.91 -4.42 0.15
N GLN A 113 17.64 -3.39 0.94
CA GLN A 113 18.22 -3.20 2.27
C GLN A 113 17.67 -4.21 3.28
N ILE A 114 16.39 -4.59 3.16
CA ILE A 114 15.81 -5.72 3.90
C ILE A 114 16.52 -7.02 3.53
N TYR A 115 16.69 -7.30 2.24
CA TYR A 115 17.39 -8.52 1.80
C TYR A 115 18.87 -8.55 2.19
N GLN A 116 19.52 -7.39 2.32
CA GLN A 116 20.88 -7.26 2.85
C GLN A 116 20.96 -7.42 4.38
N GLY A 117 19.83 -7.43 5.08
CA GLY A 117 19.76 -7.53 6.54
C GLY A 117 19.95 -6.20 7.30
N ASN A 118 19.91 -5.06 6.60
CA ASN A 118 20.15 -3.73 7.19
C ASN A 118 18.92 -3.14 7.90
N CYS A 119 17.78 -3.84 7.84
CA CYS A 119 16.48 -3.39 8.36
C CYS A 119 15.97 -4.26 9.52
N PHE A 120 16.87 -4.83 10.31
CA PHE A 120 16.55 -5.64 11.47
C PHE A 120 17.14 -5.04 12.74
N GLY A 121 16.51 -5.31 13.89
CA GLY A 121 17.06 -4.93 15.19
C GLY A 121 18.31 -5.75 15.55
N PRO A 122 19.12 -5.29 16.52
CA PRO A 122 20.31 -6.02 16.97
C PRO A 122 19.99 -7.40 17.57
N ASP A 123 18.76 -7.60 18.04
CA ASP A 123 18.29 -8.86 18.64
C ASP A 123 17.65 -9.82 17.62
N ALA A 124 17.61 -9.46 16.33
CA ALA A 124 17.03 -10.31 15.31
C ALA A 124 17.96 -11.52 15.04
N ASP A 125 17.41 -12.72 15.15
CA ASP A 125 18.11 -13.96 14.82
C ASP A 125 17.50 -14.59 13.54
N PRO A 126 18.10 -14.36 12.37
CA PRO A 126 17.62 -14.93 11.12
C PRO A 126 17.78 -16.46 11.04
N THR A 127 18.44 -17.10 12.01
CA THR A 127 18.61 -18.56 12.09
C THR A 127 17.56 -19.24 12.96
N ALA A 128 16.75 -18.48 13.70
CA ALA A 128 15.68 -19.01 14.52
C ALA A 128 14.61 -19.71 13.67
N ALA A 129 14.08 -20.82 14.17
CA ALA A 129 13.10 -21.63 13.44
C ALA A 129 11.77 -20.90 13.18
N ASP A 130 11.45 -19.90 14.00
CA ASP A 130 10.27 -19.05 13.93
C ASP A 130 10.57 -17.64 13.38
N PHE A 131 11.76 -17.43 12.79
CA PHE A 131 12.13 -16.14 12.23
C PHE A 131 11.13 -15.69 11.16
N ASN A 132 10.54 -14.51 11.39
CA ASN A 132 9.64 -13.88 10.45
C ASN A 132 10.24 -12.54 9.98
N PRO A 133 10.81 -12.47 8.77
CA PRO A 133 11.49 -11.27 8.29
C PRO A 133 10.54 -10.07 8.20
N LEU A 134 9.26 -10.28 7.87
CA LEU A 134 8.28 -9.20 7.80
C LEU A 134 8.04 -8.59 9.18
N LEU A 135 7.93 -9.41 10.23
CA LEU A 135 7.73 -8.89 11.60
C LEU A 135 8.97 -8.14 12.11
N GLU A 136 10.18 -8.62 11.81
CA GLU A 136 11.40 -7.92 12.19
C GLU A 136 11.55 -6.57 11.47
N VAL A 137 11.17 -6.48 10.20
CA VAL A 137 11.11 -5.20 9.48
C VAL A 137 10.07 -4.26 10.12
N ILE A 138 8.87 -4.74 10.45
CA ILE A 138 7.83 -3.91 11.07
C ILE A 138 8.29 -3.40 12.45
N LYS A 139 9.01 -4.24 13.21
CA LYS A 139 9.65 -3.85 14.46
C LYS A 139 10.73 -2.79 14.24
N TRP A 140 11.57 -2.93 13.21
CA TRP A 140 12.57 -1.92 12.83
C TRP A 140 11.92 -0.58 12.43
N TYR A 141 10.76 -0.62 11.75
CA TYR A 141 9.93 0.57 11.49
C TYR A 141 9.28 1.18 12.73
N ARG A 142 9.37 0.52 13.90
CA ARG A 142 8.74 0.94 15.17
C ARG A 142 7.22 1.03 15.08
N MET A 143 6.62 0.13 14.31
CA MET A 143 5.18 0.03 14.16
C MET A 143 4.61 -0.99 15.14
N ASN A 144 3.48 -0.66 15.76
CA ASN A 144 2.71 -1.57 16.59
C ASN A 144 1.85 -2.47 15.69
N VAL A 145 2.28 -3.73 15.54
CA VAL A 145 1.56 -4.73 14.75
C VAL A 145 0.13 -4.90 15.27
N GLY A 146 -0.86 -4.83 14.37
CA GLY A 146 -2.28 -4.96 14.71
C GLY A 146 -2.92 -3.68 15.26
N VAL A 147 -2.14 -2.61 15.44
CA VAL A 147 -2.65 -1.29 15.84
C VAL A 147 -2.44 -0.28 14.71
N ASP A 148 -1.20 -0.11 14.25
CA ASP A 148 -0.84 0.94 13.30
C ASP A 148 -1.01 0.51 11.83
N ASN A 149 -1.27 -0.77 11.59
CA ASN A 149 -1.29 -1.38 10.26
C ASN A 149 -2.52 -2.25 10.04
N SER A 150 -2.62 -2.84 8.84
CA SER A 150 -3.65 -3.83 8.50
C SER A 150 -5.02 -3.14 8.24
N PRO A 151 -6.16 -3.86 8.10
CA PRO A 151 -7.43 -3.28 7.69
C PRO A 151 -7.90 -2.14 8.58
N TYR A 152 -8.75 -1.25 8.04
CA TYR A 152 -9.46 -0.29 8.88
C TYR A 152 -10.58 -1.00 9.66
N GLU A 153 -11.27 -1.94 9.02
CA GLU A 153 -12.30 -2.76 9.63
C GLU A 153 -11.74 -3.59 10.79
N GLY A 154 -12.34 -3.43 11.98
CA GLY A 154 -11.88 -4.06 13.22
C GLY A 154 -10.70 -3.37 13.90
N SER A 155 -10.11 -2.34 13.28
CA SER A 155 -8.95 -1.65 13.84
C SER A 155 -9.30 -0.83 15.09
N ARG A 156 -8.28 -0.51 15.89
CA ARG A 156 -8.42 0.40 17.03
C ARG A 156 -8.91 1.78 16.59
N ASP A 157 -8.48 2.26 15.43
CA ASP A 157 -8.91 3.55 14.89
C ASP A 157 -10.40 3.56 14.56
N GLN A 158 -10.92 2.48 13.96
CA GLN A 158 -12.36 2.35 13.74
C GLN A 158 -13.15 2.34 15.05
N GLN A 159 -12.68 1.59 16.06
CA GLN A 159 -13.32 1.53 17.37
C GLN A 159 -13.34 2.90 18.06
N ASN A 160 -12.22 3.62 18.05
CA ASN A 160 -12.12 4.97 18.61
C ASN A 160 -13.08 5.93 17.88
N PHE A 161 -13.10 5.90 16.55
CA PHE A 161 -13.98 6.76 15.76
C PHE A 161 -15.47 6.48 16.03
N GLN A 162 -15.85 5.21 16.18
CA GLN A 162 -17.21 4.84 16.56
C GLN A 162 -17.58 5.35 17.96
N ALA A 163 -16.68 5.21 18.95
CA ALA A 163 -16.90 5.73 20.29
C ALA A 163 -17.10 7.26 20.29
N TRP A 164 -16.30 7.99 19.52
CA TRP A 164 -16.46 9.45 19.39
C TRP A 164 -17.80 9.83 18.75
N LYS A 165 -18.25 9.13 17.70
CA LYS A 165 -19.56 9.37 17.08
C LYS A 165 -20.73 9.12 18.04
N GLN A 166 -20.60 8.13 18.93
CA GLN A 166 -21.62 7.86 19.95
C GLN A 166 -21.68 8.98 21.00
N GLN A 167 -20.53 9.53 21.39
CA GLN A 167 -20.47 10.65 22.34
C GLN A 167 -21.06 11.95 21.77
N THR A 168 -20.88 12.22 20.48
CA THR A 168 -21.45 13.42 19.84
C THR A 168 -22.96 13.29 19.63
N THR A 169 -23.45 12.10 19.28
CA THR A 169 -24.89 11.84 19.16
C THR A 169 -25.61 11.85 20.51
N SER A 170 -24.98 11.39 21.60
CA SER A 170 -25.55 11.50 22.95
C SER A 170 -25.62 12.93 23.48
N ASN A 171 -24.80 13.84 22.94
CA ASN A 171 -24.76 15.25 23.32
C ASN A 171 -25.65 16.13 22.41
N ALA A 172 -26.37 15.56 21.44
CA ALA A 172 -27.33 16.31 20.65
C ALA A 172 -28.51 16.73 21.55
N PRO A 173 -28.91 18.02 21.56
CA PRO A 173 -29.99 18.49 22.43
C PRO A 173 -31.28 17.73 22.10
N ALA A 174 -31.87 17.11 23.12
CA ALA A 174 -33.15 16.42 22.99
C ALA A 174 -34.25 17.42 22.64
N GLY A 175 -34.78 17.34 21.41
CA GLY A 175 -36.05 17.95 21.02
C GLY A 175 -36.04 19.48 20.91
N GLY A 176 -35.61 19.99 19.76
CA GLY A 176 -36.13 21.27 19.27
C GLY A 176 -37.48 21.02 18.58
N SER A 177 -38.60 21.33 19.25
CA SER A 177 -39.92 21.37 18.61
C SER A 177 -39.90 22.25 17.35
N PRO A 178 -40.66 21.90 16.28
CA PRO A 178 -40.84 22.81 15.17
C PRO A 178 -41.70 23.99 15.65
N ALA A 179 -41.09 25.15 15.84
CA ALA A 179 -41.85 26.37 16.07
C ALA A 179 -42.43 26.85 14.74
N GLY A 180 -43.71 26.54 14.52
CA GLY A 180 -44.51 27.26 13.54
C GLY A 180 -44.82 28.68 14.03
N ALA A 181 -44.75 29.62 13.10
CA ALA A 181 -45.62 30.80 12.96
C ALA A 181 -45.42 31.36 11.54
#